data_AF-A0A4Q3CMG4-F1
#
_entry.id   AF-A0A4Q3CMG4-F1
#
_cell.length_a   1.000
_cell.length_b   1.000
_cell.length_c   1.000
_cell.angle_alpha   90.00
_cell.angle_beta   90.00
_cell.angle_gamma   90.00
#
_symmetry.space_group_name_H-M   'P 1'
#
loop_
_entity.id
_entity.type
_entity.pdbx_description
1 polymer ?
#
loop_
_entity_poly.entity_id
_entity_poly.type
_entity_poly.pdbx_seq_one_letter_code
_entity_poly.pdbx_strand_id
1 'polypeptide(L)'
;MTAVAPAGDFTPAKTLFDTRWQRHAAMLGGVWLALLAIFHNDAIDLATIYWTNTTFGHCLFVAPVIAWLVWQRRNELALVAPQSWWPGLVLVAAGGFGWVLGDAASVALFRHAGLVLMMQGAVVTLLGPNVARALLFPLCYMLFLVPFGDFLEGPLQQITTMMVIPLLHIFGVPAVVDGVLITTP
;
A
#
# COMPACT_ATOMS: atom_id res chain seq x y z
N MET A 1 32.88 -33.50 46.51
CA MET A 1 32.26 -33.78 45.19
C MET A 1 31.62 -32.50 44.71
N THR A 2 32.36 -31.68 43.97
CA THR A 2 31.86 -30.46 43.33
C THR A 2 31.16 -30.87 42.05
N ALA A 3 29.83 -30.77 42.03
CA ALA A 3 29.04 -30.99 40.82
C ALA A 3 29.33 -29.84 39.84
N VAL A 4 30.01 -30.17 38.73
CA VAL A 4 30.16 -29.26 37.59
C VAL A 4 28.81 -29.22 36.89
N ALA A 5 28.14 -28.07 36.93
CA ALA A 5 26.94 -27.83 36.14
C ALA A 5 27.30 -27.92 34.65
N PRO A 6 26.50 -28.61 33.81
CA PRO A 6 26.76 -28.65 32.38
C PRO A 6 26.61 -27.23 31.81
N ALA A 7 27.64 -26.78 31.08
CA ALA A 7 27.58 -25.56 30.29
C ALA A 7 26.40 -25.69 29.32
N GLY A 8 25.37 -24.86 29.48
CA GLY A 8 24.25 -24.82 28.55
C GLY A 8 24.77 -24.49 27.16
N ASP A 9 24.48 -25.36 26.20
CA ASP A 9 24.71 -25.09 24.79
C ASP A 9 24.00 -23.78 24.42
N PHE A 10 24.79 -22.73 24.21
CA PHE A 10 24.31 -21.50 23.57
C PHE A 10 24.06 -21.83 22.10
N THR A 11 22.91 -22.42 21.81
CA THR A 11 22.44 -22.57 20.44
C THR A 11 22.27 -21.16 19.88
N PRO A 12 23.08 -20.72 18.90
CA PRO A 12 22.92 -19.38 18.33
C PRO A 12 21.50 -19.25 17.81
N ALA A 13 20.82 -18.16 18.18
CA ALA A 13 19.47 -17.88 17.73
C ALA A 13 19.42 -18.04 16.21
N LYS A 14 18.64 -19.02 15.72
CA LYS A 14 18.50 -19.30 14.30
C LYS A 14 18.03 -18.01 13.62
N THR A 15 18.88 -17.38 12.82
CA THR A 15 18.51 -16.20 12.05
C THR A 15 17.38 -16.60 11.12
N LEU A 16 16.22 -15.96 11.27
CA LEU A 16 15.02 -16.27 10.46
C LEU A 16 15.27 -16.08 8.96
N PHE A 17 16.18 -15.18 8.59
CA PHE A 17 16.51 -14.86 7.21
C PHE A 17 18.01 -15.07 6.94
N ASP A 18 18.32 -15.75 5.83
CA ASP A 18 19.68 -16.03 5.37
C ASP A 18 20.28 -14.86 4.56
N THR A 19 21.57 -14.94 4.21
CA THR A 19 22.27 -13.92 3.40
C THR A 19 21.59 -13.69 2.05
N ARG A 20 20.97 -14.74 1.48
CA ARG A 20 20.21 -14.64 0.23
C ARG A 20 19.00 -13.74 0.39
N TRP A 21 18.23 -13.90 1.47
CA TRP A 21 17.13 -13.00 1.79
C TRP A 21 17.59 -11.56 1.98
N GLN A 22 18.66 -11.34 2.75
CA GLN A 22 19.22 -10.00 2.98
C GLN A 22 19.58 -9.30 1.66
N ARG A 23 20.23 -10.04 0.74
CA ARG A 23 20.60 -9.50 -0.58
C ARG A 23 19.38 -9.11 -1.41
N HIS A 24 18.37 -9.98 -1.51
CA HIS A 24 17.17 -9.68 -2.30
C HIS A 24 16.34 -8.56 -1.67
N ALA A 25 16.26 -8.50 -0.34
CA ALA A 25 15.61 -7.42 0.38
C ALA A 25 16.34 -6.08 0.15
N ALA A 26 17.67 -6.06 0.20
CA ALA A 26 18.47 -4.87 -0.09
C ALA A 26 18.31 -4.42 -1.56
N MET A 27 18.30 -5.36 -2.51
CA MET A 27 18.04 -5.07 -3.92
C MET A 27 16.64 -4.50 -4.13
N LEU A 28 15.62 -5.09 -3.49
CA LEU A 28 14.25 -4.61 -3.56
C LEU A 28 14.12 -3.21 -2.97
N GLY A 29 14.69 -2.97 -1.79
CA GLY A 29 14.74 -1.65 -1.17
C GLY A 29 15.43 -0.63 -2.07
N GLY A 30 16.56 -0.99 -2.68
CA GLY A 30 17.28 -0.15 -3.64
C GLY A 30 16.44 0.17 -4.89
N VAL A 31 15.75 -0.81 -5.46
CA VAL A 31 14.87 -0.59 -6.63
C VAL A 31 13.66 0.27 -6.27
N TRP A 32 13.03 0.04 -5.12
CA TRP A 32 11.93 0.90 -4.66
C TRP A 32 12.38 2.34 -4.43
N LEU A 33 13.55 2.55 -3.82
CA LEU A 33 14.13 3.89 -3.67
C LEU A 33 14.44 4.53 -5.02
N ALA A 34 14.99 3.77 -5.97
CA ALA A 34 15.26 4.27 -7.32
C ALA A 34 13.97 4.66 -8.05
N LEU A 35 12.91 3.83 -7.98
CA LEU A 35 11.61 4.15 -8.54
C LEU A 35 11.03 5.43 -7.90
N LEU A 36 11.03 5.52 -6.57
CA LEU A 36 10.54 6.72 -5.88
C LEU A 36 11.37 7.97 -6.21
N ALA A 37 12.68 7.85 -6.44
CA ALA A 37 13.53 8.96 -6.86
C ALA A 37 13.26 9.39 -8.31
N ILE A 38 13.11 8.44 -9.23
CA ILE A 38 12.80 8.70 -10.64
C ILE A 38 11.41 9.36 -10.75
N PHE A 39 10.42 8.81 -10.05
CA PHE A 39 9.03 9.29 -10.04
C PHE A 39 8.73 10.19 -8.82
N HIS A 40 9.71 10.98 -8.37
CA HIS A 40 9.58 11.78 -7.14
C HIS A 40 8.42 12.78 -7.18
N ASN A 41 8.11 13.34 -8.35
CA ASN A 41 6.98 14.25 -8.51
C ASN A 41 5.65 13.56 -8.20
N ASP A 42 5.45 12.32 -8.66
CA ASP A 42 4.27 11.51 -8.34
C ASP A 42 4.23 11.11 -6.87
N ALA A 43 5.38 10.77 -6.30
CA ALA A 43 5.47 10.42 -4.89
C ALA A 43 5.13 11.61 -3.97
N ILE A 44 5.60 12.81 -4.30
CA ILE A 44 5.29 14.05 -3.59
C ILE A 44 3.81 14.41 -3.78
N ASP A 45 3.27 14.26 -4.98
CA ASP A 45 1.86 14.50 -5.26
C ASP A 45 0.95 13.58 -4.43
N LEU A 46 1.23 12.27 -4.41
CA LEU A 46 0.55 11.32 -3.52
C LEU A 46 0.66 11.72 -2.05
N ALA A 47 1.86 12.04 -1.56
CA ALA A 47 2.06 12.46 -0.18
C ALA A 47 1.28 13.73 0.17
N THR A 48 1.20 14.68 -0.78
CA THR A 48 0.42 15.91 -0.63
C THR A 48 -1.06 15.58 -0.53
N ILE A 49 -1.60 14.78 -1.46
CA ILE A 49 -3.00 14.34 -1.44
C ILE A 49 -3.34 13.67 -0.11
N TYR A 50 -2.50 12.76 0.38
CA TYR A 50 -2.76 12.08 1.64
C TYR A 50 -2.77 13.02 2.85
N TRP A 51 -2.07 14.14 2.80
CA TRP A 51 -1.99 15.08 3.92
C TRP A 51 -3.07 16.16 3.87
N THR A 52 -3.43 16.60 2.67
CA THR A 52 -4.31 17.77 2.47
C THR A 52 -5.74 17.40 2.12
N ASN A 53 -5.99 16.19 1.62
CA ASN A 53 -7.33 15.76 1.20
C ASN A 53 -8.02 14.95 2.31
N THR A 54 -9.19 15.42 2.75
CA THR A 54 -10.01 14.78 3.79
C THR A 54 -10.50 13.39 3.40
N THR A 55 -10.66 13.11 2.10
CA THR A 55 -11.13 11.84 1.56
C THR A 55 -10.02 10.78 1.56
N PHE A 56 -8.78 11.19 1.30
CA PHE A 56 -7.63 10.28 1.14
C PHE A 56 -6.66 10.27 2.34
N GLY A 57 -6.98 10.95 3.44
CA GLY A 57 -6.15 10.95 4.66
C GLY A 57 -5.83 9.56 5.22
N HIS A 58 -6.75 8.61 5.03
CA HIS A 58 -6.58 7.22 5.46
C HIS A 58 -5.41 6.50 4.74
N CYS A 59 -5.00 6.95 3.55
CA CYS A 59 -3.89 6.37 2.80
C CYS A 59 -2.54 6.48 3.55
N LEU A 60 -2.38 7.45 4.46
CA LEU A 60 -1.21 7.52 5.36
C LEU A 60 -1.05 6.26 6.21
N PHE A 61 -2.16 5.63 6.61
CA PHE A 61 -2.15 4.41 7.41
C PHE A 61 -1.93 3.15 6.57
N VAL A 62 -2.14 3.22 5.25
CA VAL A 62 -1.98 2.06 4.35
C VAL A 62 -0.54 1.57 4.35
N ALA A 63 0.46 2.47 4.28
CA ALA A 63 1.88 2.08 4.29
C ALA A 63 2.31 1.36 5.59
N PRO A 64 2.01 1.89 6.81
CA PRO A 64 2.21 1.16 8.06
C PRO A 64 1.50 -0.20 8.12
N VAL A 65 0.26 -0.27 7.62
CA VAL A 65 -0.51 -1.52 7.59
C VAL A 65 0.16 -2.54 6.67
N ILE A 66 0.65 -2.15 5.48
CA ILE A 66 1.40 -3.04 4.59
C ILE A 66 2.64 -3.59 5.30
N ALA A 67 3.43 -2.72 5.93
CA ALA A 67 4.62 -3.13 6.68
C ALA A 67 4.27 -4.13 7.79
N TRP A 68 3.17 -3.89 8.51
CA TRP A 68 2.67 -4.79 9.54
C TRP A 68 2.18 -6.14 8.96
N LEU A 69 1.45 -6.13 7.84
CA LEU A 69 0.99 -7.34 7.16
C LEU A 69 2.17 -8.20 6.66
N VAL A 70 3.22 -7.57 6.13
CA VAL A 70 4.46 -8.24 5.77
C VAL A 70 5.15 -8.82 7.02
N TRP A 71 5.23 -8.04 8.10
CA TRP A 71 5.82 -8.47 9.37
C TRP A 71 5.10 -9.65 10.01
N GLN A 72 3.77 -9.72 9.90
CA GLN A 72 2.96 -10.82 10.39
C GLN A 72 3.31 -12.13 9.69
N ARG A 73 3.68 -12.07 8.40
CA ARG A 73 4.04 -13.22 7.57
C ARG A 73 5.52 -13.60 7.62
N ARG A 74 6.36 -12.94 8.43
CA ARG A 74 7.83 -13.17 8.46
C ARG A 74 8.23 -14.64 8.66
N ASN A 75 7.46 -15.40 9.45
CA ASN A 75 7.73 -16.81 9.69
C ASN A 75 7.44 -17.67 8.44
N GLU A 76 6.39 -17.37 7.70
CA GLU A 76 6.07 -18.03 6.42
C GLU A 76 7.12 -17.67 5.35
N LEU A 77 7.51 -16.40 5.30
CA LEU A 77 8.51 -15.89 4.36
C LEU A 77 9.89 -16.54 4.60
N ALA A 78 10.25 -16.80 5.86
CA ALA A 78 11.48 -17.51 6.21
C ALA A 78 11.54 -18.94 5.65
N LEU A 79 10.40 -19.57 5.35
CA LEU A 79 10.33 -20.90 4.75
C LEU A 79 10.46 -20.90 3.22
N VAL A 80 10.38 -19.73 2.59
CA VAL A 80 10.40 -19.59 1.12
C VAL A 80 11.65 -18.83 0.71
N ALA A 81 12.53 -19.46 -0.07
CA ALA A 81 13.72 -18.81 -0.58
C ALA A 81 13.37 -17.86 -1.75
N PRO A 82 13.82 -16.59 -1.73
CA PRO A 82 13.57 -15.64 -2.79
C PRO A 82 14.36 -16.03 -4.04
N GLN A 83 13.70 -16.01 -5.20
CA GLN A 83 14.31 -16.31 -6.49
C GLN A 83 13.90 -15.27 -7.51
N SER A 84 14.86 -14.61 -8.15
CA SER A 84 14.53 -13.63 -9.18
C SER A 84 13.78 -14.30 -10.34
N TRP A 85 12.74 -13.64 -10.83
CA TRP A 85 11.84 -14.18 -11.84
C TRP A 85 11.52 -13.08 -12.87
N TRP A 86 12.19 -13.16 -14.02
CA TRP A 86 12.12 -12.14 -15.07
C TRP A 86 10.70 -11.78 -15.54
N PRO A 87 9.68 -12.66 -15.54
CA PRO A 87 8.32 -12.28 -15.96
C PRO A 87 7.70 -11.20 -15.07
N GLY A 88 8.19 -10.99 -13.84
CA GLY A 88 7.79 -9.83 -13.04
C GLY A 88 8.06 -8.49 -13.74
N LEU A 89 9.02 -8.43 -14.66
CA LEU A 89 9.30 -7.24 -15.46
C LEU A 89 8.14 -6.88 -16.40
N VAL A 90 7.26 -7.82 -16.74
CA VAL A 90 6.04 -7.51 -17.50
C VAL A 90 5.13 -6.59 -16.70
N LEU A 91 5.02 -6.79 -15.38
CA LEU A 91 4.26 -5.89 -14.51
C LEU A 91 4.94 -4.52 -14.38
N VAL A 92 6.27 -4.49 -14.30
CA VAL A 92 7.02 -3.23 -14.30
C VAL A 92 6.81 -2.47 -15.62
N ALA A 93 6.91 -3.15 -16.76
CA ALA A 93 6.68 -2.56 -18.07
C ALA A 93 5.23 -2.09 -18.23
N ALA A 94 4.24 -2.86 -17.76
CA ALA A 94 2.84 -2.46 -17.77
C ALA A 94 2.60 -1.23 -16.89
N GLY A 95 3.20 -1.18 -15.70
CA GLY A 95 3.13 -0.01 -14.82
C GLY A 95 3.79 1.22 -15.44
N GLY A 96 4.96 1.07 -16.04
CA GLY A 96 5.65 2.15 -16.75
C GLY A 96 4.88 2.65 -17.98
N PHE A 97 4.32 1.74 -18.77
CA PHE A 97 3.46 2.09 -19.89
C PHE A 97 2.18 2.82 -19.45
N GLY A 98 1.53 2.32 -18.39
CA GLY A 98 0.37 2.96 -17.78
C GLY A 98 0.71 4.36 -17.24
N TRP A 99 1.90 4.52 -16.64
CA TRP A 99 2.39 5.82 -16.21
C TRP A 99 2.58 6.78 -17.39
N VAL A 100 3.22 6.35 -18.48
CA VAL A 100 3.41 7.17 -19.69
C VAL A 100 2.07 7.58 -20.30
N LEU A 101 1.11 6.66 -20.35
CA LEU A 101 -0.24 6.96 -20.85
C LEU A 101 -0.95 7.97 -19.95
N GLY A 102 -0.82 7.82 -18.62
CA GLY A 102 -1.35 8.78 -17.65
C GLY A 102 -0.75 10.16 -17.80
N ASP A 103 0.56 10.25 -17.99
CA ASP A 103 1.26 11.52 -18.21
C ASP A 103 0.82 12.18 -19.52
N ALA A 104 0.80 11.42 -20.62
CA ALA A 104 0.34 11.90 -21.93
C ALA A 104 -1.13 12.36 -21.92
N ALA A 105 -1.98 11.72 -21.12
CA ALA A 105 -3.39 12.07 -20.97
C ALA A 105 -3.66 13.09 -19.84
N SER A 106 -2.64 13.51 -19.09
CA SER A 106 -2.77 14.34 -17.88
C SER A 106 -3.72 13.73 -16.82
N VAL A 107 -3.73 12.40 -16.69
CA VAL A 107 -4.54 11.64 -15.74
C VAL A 107 -3.67 11.10 -14.61
N ALA A 108 -3.74 11.78 -13.45
CA ALA A 108 -2.95 11.42 -12.26
C ALA A 108 -3.21 9.99 -11.78
N LEU A 109 -4.45 9.50 -11.85
CA LEU A 109 -4.82 8.14 -11.45
C LEU A 109 -3.94 7.07 -12.12
N PHE A 110 -3.70 7.19 -13.43
CA PHE A 110 -2.87 6.23 -14.18
C PHE A 110 -1.38 6.36 -13.83
N ARG A 111 -0.89 7.57 -13.56
CA ARG A 111 0.48 7.80 -13.09
C ARG A 111 0.70 7.16 -11.72
N HIS A 112 -0.18 7.45 -10.75
CA HIS A 112 -0.10 6.88 -9.40
C HIS A 112 -0.23 5.34 -9.41
N ALA A 113 -1.21 4.81 -10.15
CA ALA A 113 -1.39 3.37 -10.31
C ALA A 113 -0.18 2.70 -11.00
N GLY A 114 0.39 3.36 -12.01
CA GLY A 114 1.59 2.90 -12.69
C GLY A 114 2.78 2.77 -11.75
N LEU A 115 3.02 3.76 -10.89
CA LEU A 115 4.08 3.73 -9.87
C LEU A 115 3.89 2.56 -8.89
N VAL A 116 2.69 2.41 -8.34
CA VAL A 116 2.37 1.31 -7.41
C VAL A 116 2.54 -0.05 -8.11
N LEU A 117 2.10 -0.19 -9.36
CA LEU A 117 2.23 -1.42 -10.13
C LEU A 117 3.70 -1.75 -10.44
N MET A 118 4.55 -0.75 -10.73
CA MET A 118 5.99 -0.94 -10.88
C MET A 118 6.63 -1.45 -9.59
N MET A 119 6.25 -0.90 -8.43
CA MET A 119 6.73 -1.38 -7.13
C MET A 119 6.32 -2.82 -6.85
N GLN A 120 5.07 -3.20 -7.16
CA GLN A 120 4.60 -4.59 -7.05
C GLN A 120 5.35 -5.51 -8.02
N GLY A 121 5.56 -5.07 -9.27
CA GLY A 121 6.34 -5.78 -10.27
C GLY A 121 7.78 -6.02 -9.84
N ALA A 122 8.41 -5.07 -9.15
CA ALA A 122 9.74 -5.24 -8.57
C ALA A 122 9.78 -6.34 -7.49
N VAL A 123 8.73 -6.44 -6.65
CA VAL A 123 8.60 -7.55 -5.66
C VAL A 123 8.56 -8.89 -6.38
N VAL A 124 7.70 -9.02 -7.39
CA VAL A 124 7.55 -10.25 -8.18
C VAL A 124 8.86 -10.60 -8.90
N THR A 125 9.55 -9.60 -9.45
CA THR A 125 10.80 -9.76 -10.20
C THR A 125 11.96 -10.21 -9.31
N LEU A 126 12.10 -9.60 -8.13
CA LEU A 126 13.26 -9.85 -7.28
C LEU A 126 13.04 -11.00 -6.32
N LEU A 127 11.85 -11.12 -5.73
CA LEU A 127 11.57 -12.17 -4.74
C LEU A 127 10.98 -13.44 -5.37
N GLY A 128 10.40 -13.33 -6.56
CA GLY A 128 9.84 -14.44 -7.31
C GLY A 128 8.39 -14.78 -6.98
N PRO A 129 7.77 -15.69 -7.74
CA PRO A 129 6.35 -15.98 -7.67
C PRO A 129 5.94 -16.66 -6.35
N ASN A 130 6.84 -17.41 -5.71
CA ASN A 130 6.53 -18.09 -4.44
C ASN A 130 6.39 -17.08 -3.29
N VAL A 131 7.34 -16.16 -3.19
CA VAL A 131 7.31 -15.09 -2.19
C VAL A 131 6.17 -14.11 -2.50
N ALA A 132 5.95 -13.77 -3.77
CA ALA A 132 4.84 -12.92 -4.18
C ALA A 132 3.47 -13.53 -3.81
N ARG A 133 3.29 -14.85 -3.92
CA ARG A 133 2.06 -15.53 -3.46
C ARG A 133 1.88 -15.46 -1.94
N ALA A 134 2.96 -15.64 -1.17
CA ALA A 134 2.92 -15.45 0.28
C ALA A 134 2.56 -13.99 0.64
N LEU A 135 2.98 -13.02 -0.18
CA LEU A 135 2.70 -11.61 -0.03
C LEU A 135 1.47 -11.12 -0.81
N LEU A 136 0.63 -12.00 -1.35
CA LEU A 136 -0.45 -11.60 -2.26
C LEU A 136 -1.40 -10.59 -1.59
N PHE A 137 -1.78 -10.83 -0.34
CA PHE A 137 -2.62 -9.91 0.41
C PHE A 137 -1.97 -8.54 0.64
N PRO A 138 -0.74 -8.43 1.20
CA PRO A 138 0.00 -7.17 1.24
C PRO A 138 0.13 -6.46 -0.12
N LEU A 139 0.40 -7.19 -1.19
CA LEU A 139 0.56 -6.63 -2.54
C LEU A 139 -0.75 -6.07 -3.08
N CYS A 140 -1.86 -6.80 -2.95
CA CYS A 140 -3.18 -6.28 -3.29
C CYS A 140 -3.54 -5.05 -2.43
N TYR A 141 -3.15 -5.06 -1.14
CA TYR A 141 -3.40 -3.95 -0.24
C TYR A 141 -2.62 -2.67 -0.64
N MET A 142 -1.48 -2.80 -1.34
CA MET A 142 -0.78 -1.64 -1.92
C MET A 142 -1.64 -0.86 -2.92
N LEU A 143 -2.66 -1.46 -3.54
CA LEU A 143 -3.54 -0.74 -4.47
C LEU A 143 -4.32 0.39 -3.78
N PHE A 144 -4.57 0.28 -2.47
CA PHE A 144 -5.20 1.34 -1.67
C PHE A 144 -4.30 2.57 -1.44
N LEU A 145 -3.03 2.54 -1.87
CA LEU A 145 -2.22 3.75 -1.95
C LEU A 145 -2.72 4.67 -3.07
N VAL A 146 -3.32 4.12 -4.12
CA VAL A 146 -3.77 4.95 -5.24
C VAL A 146 -5.06 5.68 -4.85
N PRO A 147 -5.09 7.03 -4.82
CA PRO A 147 -6.31 7.77 -4.54
C PRO A 147 -7.26 7.63 -5.72
N PHE A 148 -8.41 7.00 -5.49
CA PHE A 148 -9.47 6.87 -6.48
C PHE A 148 -10.84 6.97 -5.81
N GLY A 149 -11.86 7.42 -6.54
CA GLY A 149 -13.25 7.39 -6.07
C GLY A 149 -13.77 8.69 -5.46
N ASP A 150 -13.03 9.78 -5.54
CA ASP A 150 -13.50 11.13 -5.19
C ASP A 150 -14.78 11.54 -5.96
N PHE A 151 -14.93 11.07 -7.19
CA PHE A 151 -16.16 11.26 -7.98
C PHE A 151 -17.42 10.67 -7.33
N LEU A 152 -17.29 9.71 -6.41
CA LEU A 152 -18.41 9.14 -5.65
C LEU A 152 -18.77 9.98 -4.43
N GLU A 153 -17.89 10.86 -3.97
CA GLU A 153 -18.08 11.66 -2.75
C GLU A 153 -19.36 12.49 -2.84
N GLY A 154 -19.50 13.30 -3.90
CA GLY A 154 -20.68 14.14 -4.13
C GLY A 154 -22.00 13.33 -4.20
N PRO A 155 -22.10 12.30 -5.05
CA PRO A 155 -23.28 11.42 -5.10
C PRO A 155 -23.64 10.79 -3.75
N LEU A 156 -22.66 10.29 -3.00
CA LEU A 156 -22.89 9.68 -1.69
C LEU A 156 -23.32 10.71 -0.64
N GLN A 157 -22.76 11.92 -0.68
CA GLN A 157 -23.21 13.04 0.17
C GLN A 157 -24.64 13.42 -0.17
N GLN A 158 -25.01 13.53 -1.45
CA GLN A 158 -26.37 13.83 -1.87
C GLN A 158 -27.37 12.76 -1.42
N ILE A 159 -27.04 11.48 -1.57
CA ILE A 159 -27.88 10.37 -1.09
C ILE A 159 -28.06 10.46 0.43
N THR A 160 -26.97 10.72 1.17
CA THR A 160 -27.02 10.92 2.62
C THR A 160 -27.97 12.05 3.00
N THR A 161 -27.85 13.21 2.36
CA THR A 161 -28.71 14.37 2.63
C THR A 161 -30.18 14.07 2.33
N MET A 162 -30.48 13.38 1.22
CA MET A 162 -31.84 12.98 0.86
C MET A 162 -32.47 12.02 1.87
N MET A 163 -31.68 11.20 2.56
CA MET A 163 -32.17 10.31 3.61
C MET A 163 -32.28 11.02 4.97
N VAL A 164 -31.27 11.80 5.35
CA VAL A 164 -31.14 12.37 6.71
C VAL A 164 -32.13 13.49 6.96
N ILE A 165 -32.36 14.39 5.99
CA ILE A 165 -33.25 15.56 6.19
C ILE A 165 -34.70 15.15 6.49
N PRO A 166 -35.34 14.25 5.71
CA PRO A 166 -36.67 13.79 6.05
C PRO A 166 -36.75 13.13 7.42
N LEU A 167 -35.74 12.31 7.79
CA LEU A 167 -35.69 11.70 9.12
C LEU A 167 -35.66 12.76 10.23
N LEU A 168 -34.80 13.77 10.11
CA LEU A 168 -34.71 14.84 11.10
C LEU A 168 -36.03 15.59 11.25
N HIS A 169 -36.72 15.88 10.15
CA HIS A 169 -38.03 16.52 10.19
C HIS A 169 -39.11 15.60 10.81
N ILE A 170 -39.08 14.29 10.55
CA ILE A 170 -39.99 13.32 11.19
C ILE A 170 -39.82 13.32 12.72
N PHE A 171 -38.59 13.46 13.20
CA PHE A 171 -38.28 13.56 14.64
C PHE A 171 -38.37 14.98 15.21
N GLY A 172 -38.86 15.95 14.43
CA GLY A 172 -39.08 17.32 14.88
C GLY A 172 -37.82 18.16 15.06
N VAL A 173 -36.68 17.72 14.51
CA VAL A 173 -35.42 18.48 14.55
C VAL A 173 -35.36 19.40 13.33
N PRO A 174 -35.39 20.74 13.51
CA PRO A 174 -35.25 21.67 12.40
C PRO A 174 -33.83 21.60 11.83
N ALA A 175 -33.72 21.14 10.60
CA ALA A 175 -32.45 21.01 9.89
C ALA A 175 -32.55 21.64 8.50
N VAL A 176 -31.51 22.38 8.13
CA VAL A 176 -31.35 23.03 6.81
C VAL A 176 -30.07 22.50 6.17
N VAL A 177 -30.10 22.36 4.84
CA VAL A 177 -28.95 21.97 4.04
C VAL A 177 -28.41 23.18 3.30
N ASP A 178 -27.12 23.45 3.45
CA ASP A 178 -26.37 24.33 2.55
C ASP A 178 -25.27 23.52 1.84
N GLY A 179 -25.56 23.13 0.61
CA GLY A 179 -24.74 22.16 -0.15
C GLY A 179 -24.71 20.78 0.51
N VAL A 180 -23.62 20.48 1.23
CA VAL A 180 -23.40 19.21 1.95
C VAL A 180 -23.41 19.38 3.46
N LEU A 181 -23.46 20.63 3.94
CA LEU A 181 -23.50 20.94 5.35
C LEU A 181 -24.95 20.92 5.84
N ILE A 182 -25.23 20.07 6.83
CA ILE A 182 -26.52 20.03 7.52
C ILE A 182 -26.37 20.81 8.82
N THR A 183 -27.10 21.91 8.95
CA THR A 183 -27.09 22.75 10.15
C THR A 183 -28.43 22.67 10.88
N THR A 184 -28.36 22.55 12.20
CA THR A 184 -29.47 22.76 13.12
C THR A 184 -29.21 24.06 13.89
N PRO A 185 -30.24 24.88 14.18
CA PRO A 185 -30.10 26.13 14.91
C PRO A 185 -29.65 25.96 16.36
#